data_AF-A0A8T7LAR6-F1
#
_entry.id   AF-A0A8T7LAR6-F1
#
_cell.length_a   1.000
_cell.length_b   1.000
_cell.length_c   1.000
_cell.angle_alpha   90.00
_cell.angle_beta   90.00
_cell.angle_gamma   90.00
#
_symmetry.space_group_name_H-M   'P 1'
#
loop_
_entity.id
_entity.type
_entity.pdbx_description
1 polymer ?
#
loop_
_entity_poly.entity_id
_entity_poly.type
_entity_poly.pdbx_seq_one_letter_code
_entity_poly.pdbx_strand_id
1 'polypeptide(L)' 'MNKRRQTTDLECLTRVGRCPTCAQVVRFTFVGEQHWPPQVAKAAGLGPLVHLWVCSNCQTTLTETAAEQSA' A
#
# COMPACT_ATOMS: atom_id res chain seq x y z
N MET A 1 -17.67 4.91 30.84
CA MET A 1 -16.71 5.58 29.92
C MET A 1 -16.25 4.56 28.89
N ASN A 2 -16.41 4.92 27.62
CA ASN A 2 -16.58 4.02 26.49
C ASN A 2 -15.27 3.61 25.80
N LYS A 3 -15.21 2.32 25.43
CA LYS A 3 -14.41 1.66 24.37
C LYS A 3 -12.91 1.43 24.64
N ARG A 4 -12.58 0.35 25.34
CA ARG A 4 -11.36 -0.43 25.05
C ARG A 4 -11.57 -1.09 23.68
N ARG A 5 -11.04 -0.48 22.61
CA ARG A 5 -11.02 -1.13 21.30
C ARG A 5 -10.05 -2.31 21.38
N GLN A 6 -10.60 -3.50 21.24
CA GLN A 6 -9.88 -4.71 20.92
C GLN A 6 -9.10 -4.47 19.62
N THR A 7 -7.77 -4.45 19.67
CA THR A 7 -6.92 -4.58 18.48
C THR A 7 -6.41 -6.01 18.45
N THR A 8 -7.22 -6.89 17.88
CA THR A 8 -6.82 -8.20 17.38
C THR A 8 -5.76 -8.00 16.30
N ASP A 9 -4.57 -8.57 16.50
CA ASP A 9 -3.69 -9.27 15.55
C ASP A 9 -3.88 -9.08 14.02
N LEU A 10 -4.07 -7.86 13.54
CA LEU A 10 -3.63 -7.50 12.19
C LEU A 10 -2.42 -6.59 12.36
N GLU A 11 -1.28 -7.26 12.45
CA GLU A 11 0.05 -6.70 12.30
C GLU A 11 0.01 -5.56 11.28
N CYS A 12 0.37 -4.37 11.74
CA CYS A 12 0.53 -3.18 10.92
C CYS A 12 1.49 -3.53 9.78
N LEU A 13 0.95 -3.95 8.64
CA LEU A 13 1.68 -4.29 7.44
C LEU A 13 2.51 -3.07 7.09
N THR A 14 3.81 -3.15 7.39
CA THR A 14 4.74 -2.06 7.20
C THR A 14 5.91 -2.54 6.38
N ARG A 15 6.37 -1.69 5.48
CA ARG A 15 7.55 -1.94 4.64
C ARG A 15 8.53 -0.81 4.79
N VAL A 16 9.82 -1.09 4.63
CA VAL A 16 10.88 -0.07 4.65
C VAL A 16 11.37 0.14 3.23
N GLY A 17 11.48 1.41 2.83
CA GLY A 17 11.98 1.74 1.50
C GLY A 17 12.32 3.22 1.38
N ARG A 18 12.90 3.59 0.24
CA ARG A 18 13.15 5.00 -0.09
C ARG A 18 11.90 5.59 -0.73
N CYS A 19 11.37 6.66 -0.15
CA CYS A 19 10.23 7.36 -0.72
C CYS A 19 10.62 8.10 -2.01
N PRO A 20 9.94 7.87 -3.14
CA PRO A 20 10.25 8.57 -4.39
C PRO A 20 9.88 10.06 -4.32
N THR A 21 8.97 10.45 -3.41
CA THR A 21 8.53 11.85 -3.26
C THR A 21 9.47 12.67 -2.38
N CYS A 22 9.84 12.19 -1.19
CA CYS A 22 10.67 12.96 -0.24
C CYS A 22 12.13 12.47 -0.16
N ALA A 23 12.50 11.45 -0.93
CA ALA A 23 13.82 10.83 -1.00
C ALA A 23 14.37 10.23 0.32
N GLN A 24 13.59 10.26 1.41
CA GLN A 24 13.95 9.69 2.70
C GLN A 24 13.72 8.17 2.75
N VAL A 25 14.55 7.46 3.51
CA VAL A 25 14.31 6.06 3.87
C VAL A 25 13.34 6.04 5.05
N VAL A 26 12.16 5.46 4.84
CA VAL A 26 11.03 5.56 5.76
C VAL A 26 10.31 4.23 5.90
N ARG A 27 9.42 4.17 6.89
CA ARG A 27 8.39 3.13 6.97
C ARG A 27 7.19 3.54 6.14
N PHE A 28 6.66 2.58 5.40
CA PHE A 28 5.41 2.67 4.68
C PHE A 28 4.38 1.85 5.43
N THR A 29 3.22 2.44 5.71
CA THR A 29 2.10 1.75 6.33
C THR A 29 1.10 1.36 5.25
N PHE A 30 0.72 0.10 5.22
CA PHE A 30 -0.36 -0.36 4.38
C PHE A 30 -1.66 0.31 4.81
N VAL A 31 -2.37 0.90 3.85
CA VAL A 31 -3.64 1.61 4.12
C VAL A 31 -4.85 0.96 3.43
N GLY A 32 -4.61 -0.04 2.57
CA GLY A 32 -5.67 -0.81 1.92
C GLY A 32 -5.31 -1.22 0.51
N GLU A 33 -6.34 -1.64 -0.23
CA GLU A 33 -6.22 -2.18 -1.57
C GLU A 33 -7.18 -1.45 -2.51
N GLN A 34 -6.81 -1.35 -3.77
CA GLN A 34 -7.69 -0.93 -4.85
C GLN A 34 -7.93 -2.09 -5.79
N HIS A 35 -9.20 -2.36 -6.04
CA HIS A 35 -9.65 -3.34 -7.01
C HIS A 35 -10.06 -2.60 -8.27
N TRP A 36 -9.28 -2.76 -9.32
CA TRP A 36 -9.56 -2.15 -10.62
C TRP A 36 -10.30 -3.14 -11.50
N PRO A 37 -11.33 -2.68 -12.25
CA PRO A 37 -11.96 -3.52 -13.25
C PRO A 37 -10.93 -4.06 -14.26
N PRO A 38 -11.09 -5.29 -14.79
CA PRO A 38 -10.10 -5.93 -15.66
C PRO A 38 -9.70 -5.08 -16.87
N GLN A 39 -10.65 -4.35 -17.46
CA GLN A 39 -10.40 -3.45 -18.58
C GLN A 39 -9.49 -2.27 -18.22
N VAL A 40 -9.61 -1.74 -16.99
CA VAL A 40 -8.77 -0.64 -16.49
C VAL A 40 -7.38 -1.16 -16.12
N ALA A 41 -7.32 -2.29 -15.42
CA ALA A 41 -6.07 -2.96 -15.07
C ALA A 41 -5.24 -3.29 -16.32
N LYS A 42 -5.89 -3.86 -17.35
CA LYS A 42 -5.27 -4.14 -18.65
C LYS A 42 -4.78 -2.89 -19.35
N ALA A 43 -5.57 -1.80 -19.36
CA ALA A 43 -5.17 -0.54 -19.98
C ALA A 43 -3.97 0.10 -19.28
N ALA A 44 -3.84 -0.07 -17.96
CA ALA A 44 -2.70 0.39 -17.18
C ALA A 44 -1.48 -0.55 -17.24
N GLY A 45 -1.62 -1.76 -17.78
CA GLY A 45 -0.57 -2.78 -17.78
C GLY A 45 -0.28 -3.35 -16.38
N LEU A 46 -1.26 -3.30 -15.48
CA LEU A 46 -1.13 -3.69 -14.08
C LEU A 46 -2.10 -4.82 -13.73
N GLY A 47 -1.85 -5.49 -12.61
CA GLY A 47 -2.82 -6.42 -12.02
C GLY A 47 -4.10 -5.70 -11.53
N PRO A 48 -5.23 -6.41 -11.41
CA PRO A 48 -6.48 -5.83 -10.93
C PRO A 48 -6.45 -5.47 -9.44
N LEU A 49 -5.44 -5.93 -8.70
CA LEU A 49 -5.22 -5.61 -7.29
C LEU A 49 -3.98 -4.72 -7.12
N VAL A 50 -4.18 -3.57 -6.48
CA VAL A 50 -3.11 -2.61 -6.16
C VAL A 50 -3.11 -2.34 -4.66
N HIS A 51 -1.98 -2.56 -4.00
CA HIS A 51 -1.80 -2.22 -2.60
C HIS A 51 -1.45 -0.75 -2.44
N LEU A 52 -2.06 -0.10 -1.45
CA LEU A 52 -1.80 1.30 -1.12
C LEU A 52 -0.96 1.38 0.16
N TRP A 53 0.08 2.19 0.07
CA TRP A 53 1.08 2.38 1.13
C TRP A 53 1.25 3.87 1.40
N VAL A 54 1.34 4.28 2.65
CA VAL A 54 1.56 5.70 3.01
C VAL A 54 2.92 5.88 3.66
N CYS A 55 3.68 6.86 3.15
CA CYS A 55 4.96 7.27 3.70
C CYS A 55 4.79 7.91 5.08
N SER A 56 5.48 7.40 6.11
CA SER A 56 5.42 7.96 7.47
C SER A 56 5.95 9.39 7.59
N ASN A 57 6.75 9.86 6.63
CA ASN A 57 7.37 11.19 6.67
C ASN A 57 6.53 12.27 5.97
N CYS A 58 6.24 12.09 4.68
CA CYS A 58 5.54 13.10 3.88
C CYS A 58 4.08 12.77 3.57
N GLN A 59 3.56 11.64 4.09
CA GLN A 59 2.17 11.20 3.88
C GLN A 59 1.80 10.96 2.40
N THR A 60 2.79 10.84 1.51
CA THR A 60 2.53 10.46 0.11
C THR A 60 2.00 9.03 0.05
N THR A 61 1.01 8.80 -0.82
CA THR A 61 0.48 7.48 -1.10
C THR A 61 1.25 6.86 -2.26
N LEU A 62 1.81 5.67 -2.03
CA LEU A 62 2.42 4.83 -3.04
C LEU A 62 1.49 3.68 -3.38
N THR A 63 1.37 3.40 -4.66
CA THR A 63 0.71 2.21 -5.18
C THR A 63 1.77 1.16 -5.45
N GLU A 64 1.66 0.01 -4.83
CA GLU A 64 2.41 -1.18 -5.20
C GLU A 64 1.47 -2.13 -5.93
N THR A 65 1.78 -2.40 -7.18
CA THR A 65 1.04 -3.36 -7.96
C THR A 65 1.47 -4.75 -7.53
N ALA A 66 0.52 -5.65 -7.30
CA ALA A 66 0.80 -7.08 -7.11
C ALA A 66 1.21 -7.75 -8.43
N ALA A 67 2.06 -7.07 -9.23
CA ALA A 67 2.49 -7.54 -10.53
C ALA A 67 3.09 -8.94 -10.38
N GLU A 68 2.52 -9.84 -11.17
CA GLU A 68 2.85 -11.24 -11.33
C GLU A 68 4.37 -11.45 -11.27
N GLN A 69 4.83 -12.22 -10.28
CA GLN A 69 6.19 -12.75 -10.28
C GLN A 69 6.30 -13.67 -11.50
N SER A 70 6.85 -13.18 -12.60
CA SER A 70 7.17 -13.98 -13.78
C SER A 70 8.40 -13.43 -14.47
N ALA A 71 9.56 -13.88 -13.99
CA ALA A 71 10.74 -14.17 -14.80
C ALA A 71 11.57 -15.23 -14.08
#